data_AF-A0A2E8VE99-F1
#
_entry.id   AF-A0A2E8VE99-F1
#
_cell.length_a   1.000
_cell.length_b   1.000
_cell.length_c   1.000
_cell.angle_alpha   90.00
_cell.angle_beta   90.00
_cell.angle_gamma   90.00
#
_symmetry.space_group_name_H-M   'P 1'
#
loop_
_entity.id
_entity.type
_entity.pdbx_description
1 polymer ?
#
loop_
_entity_poly.entity_id
_entity_poly.type
_entity_poly.pdbx_seq_one_letter_code
_entity_poly.pdbx_strand_id
1 'polypeptide(L)'
;MFNISDKDRMDLPFRFVQLRSGYTMGDFDILVNSALEHRWGENQNPNIQLREAYLTWFPSWGEVKIGKQIHAWGVADGNNPTDNLNPYDYYYMFLQGADRKIGSVSASIISYWNNWQLEGVVIPNHVSNRLPFNEPEFPFQIPIEPTEYQERQNSLEYGLQLKTILGETDLGISYFEGYDRSFSLLGIDTMNIMQVSPKFGYRSTSVIGLNMVTFIKDITIRAESALFSTVNDYEAKWYSFLDTKADYLQYVIQIEYRMENSKTIGAQLIGNNVIEATGNTLDLSSMNMTPLNNDNFIPGMGTPFAMISNKSLLIIGSNRFFDDDLELSYNLLFNLEEQGQLLGFNLEYLLNDNWFFNVSANYFIGNDDPINSFEQLEDFSNTQLQLSYTF
;
A
#
# COMPACT_ATOMS: atom_id res chain seq x y z
N MET A 1 -10.19 -4.26 -18.95
CA MET A 1 -8.72 -4.34 -19.07
C MET A 1 -8.42 -5.48 -20.02
N PHE A 2 -7.43 -5.32 -20.88
CA PHE A 2 -7.03 -6.32 -21.87
C PHE A 2 -5.52 -6.52 -21.79
N ASN A 3 -5.07 -7.77 -21.78
CA ASN A 3 -3.66 -8.09 -21.84
C ASN A 3 -3.06 -7.65 -23.19
N ILE A 4 -1.80 -7.21 -23.21
CA ILE A 4 -1.14 -6.68 -24.41
C ILE A 4 -0.63 -7.79 -25.33
N SER A 5 -0.15 -8.91 -24.79
CA SER A 5 0.47 -10.01 -25.54
C SER A 5 -0.56 -10.85 -26.29
N ASP A 6 -1.61 -11.30 -25.61
CA ASP A 6 -2.65 -12.19 -26.17
C ASP A 6 -3.94 -11.46 -26.58
N LYS A 7 -4.17 -10.25 -26.06
CA LYS A 7 -5.39 -9.43 -26.24
C LYS A 7 -6.62 -9.99 -25.56
N ASP A 8 -6.46 -10.96 -24.67
CA ASP A 8 -7.55 -11.49 -23.87
C ASP A 8 -7.95 -10.49 -22.79
N ARG A 9 -9.22 -10.58 -22.39
CA ARG A 9 -9.78 -9.71 -21.35
C ARG A 9 -9.32 -10.22 -20.00
N MET A 10 -8.89 -9.29 -19.14
CA MET A 10 -8.63 -9.58 -17.73
C MET A 10 -9.90 -9.33 -16.91
N ASP A 11 -10.35 -10.38 -16.22
CA ASP A 11 -11.49 -10.52 -15.31
C ASP A 11 -11.15 -10.15 -13.84
N LEU A 12 -10.22 -9.22 -13.61
CA LEU A 12 -9.96 -8.62 -12.30
C LEU A 12 -11.13 -7.74 -11.81
N PRO A 13 -11.34 -7.63 -10.48
CA PRO A 13 -12.37 -6.78 -9.90
C PRO A 13 -12.07 -5.28 -10.07
N PHE A 14 -13.12 -4.49 -10.34
CA PHE A 14 -13.05 -3.04 -10.46
C PHE A 14 -14.23 -2.37 -9.77
N ARG A 15 -14.04 -1.13 -9.29
CA ARG A 15 -15.12 -0.34 -8.69
C ARG A 15 -15.90 0.37 -9.78
N PHE A 16 -17.13 -0.06 -10.02
CA PHE A 16 -17.97 0.49 -11.07
C PHE A 16 -18.81 1.69 -10.59
N VAL A 17 -19.20 1.73 -9.32
CA VAL A 17 -19.91 2.88 -8.71
C VAL A 17 -19.17 3.26 -7.44
N GLN A 18 -18.98 4.55 -7.22
CA GLN A 18 -18.46 5.10 -5.97
C GLN A 18 -19.40 6.22 -5.50
N LEU A 19 -19.81 6.16 -4.23
CA LEU A 19 -20.73 7.12 -3.62
C LEU A 19 -20.08 7.69 -2.37
N ARG A 20 -19.77 8.98 -2.41
CA ARG A 20 -19.27 9.74 -1.28
C ARG A 20 -20.30 10.76 -0.85
N SER A 21 -20.81 10.63 0.36
CA SER A 21 -21.78 11.55 0.96
C SER A 21 -21.21 12.15 2.23
N GLY A 22 -21.38 13.46 2.39
CA GLY A 22 -20.97 14.21 3.57
C GLY A 22 -22.14 15.01 4.10
N TYR A 23 -22.26 15.12 5.42
CA TYR A 23 -23.22 15.99 6.09
C TYR A 23 -22.57 16.72 7.25
N THR A 24 -22.68 18.05 7.26
CA THR A 24 -22.13 18.92 8.31
C THR A 24 -23.25 19.46 9.20
N MET A 25 -23.09 19.35 10.51
CA MET A 25 -24.01 19.87 11.51
C MET A 25 -23.26 20.52 12.66
N GLY A 26 -23.14 21.85 12.62
CA GLY A 26 -22.34 22.59 13.61
C GLY A 26 -20.88 22.21 13.51
N ASP A 27 -20.28 21.80 14.63
CA ASP A 27 -18.88 21.38 14.71
C ASP A 27 -18.66 19.89 14.37
N PHE A 28 -19.63 19.24 13.72
CA PHE A 28 -19.59 17.82 13.39
C PHE A 28 -19.75 17.58 11.90
N ASP A 29 -18.96 16.66 11.36
CA ASP A 29 -19.10 16.10 10.02
C ASP A 29 -19.37 14.60 10.09
N ILE A 30 -20.27 14.12 9.24
CA ILE A 30 -20.47 12.70 8.97
C ILE A 30 -20.07 12.45 7.53
N LEU A 31 -19.19 11.48 7.31
CA LEU A 31 -18.79 11.05 5.97
C LEU A 31 -19.07 9.57 5.78
N VAL A 32 -19.66 9.23 4.63
CA VAL A 32 -19.85 7.85 4.16
C VAL A 32 -19.29 7.75 2.75
N ASN A 33 -18.37 6.82 2.55
CA ASN A 33 -17.78 6.48 1.26
C ASN A 33 -18.03 4.99 0.99
N SER A 34 -18.77 4.69 -0.08
CA SER A 34 -19.11 3.33 -0.48
C SER A 34 -18.77 3.09 -1.94
N ALA A 35 -18.43 1.85 -2.29
CA ALA A 35 -18.18 1.44 -3.66
C ALA A 35 -18.95 0.15 -4.00
N LEU A 36 -19.36 0.02 -5.25
CA LEU A 36 -19.84 -1.23 -5.84
C LEU A 36 -18.71 -1.83 -6.69
N GLU A 37 -18.11 -2.89 -6.19
CA GLU A 37 -17.11 -3.68 -6.90
C GLU A 37 -17.81 -4.72 -7.77
N HIS A 38 -17.32 -4.89 -8.99
CA HIS A 38 -17.79 -5.88 -9.94
C HIS A 38 -16.60 -6.55 -10.62
N ARG A 39 -16.79 -7.75 -11.15
CA ARG A 39 -15.83 -8.42 -12.01
C ARG A 39 -16.54 -9.03 -13.21
N TRP A 40 -15.84 -9.09 -14.33
CA TRP A 40 -16.29 -9.83 -15.50
C TRP A 40 -16.10 -11.34 -15.29
N GLY A 41 -16.59 -12.17 -16.21
CA GLY A 41 -16.38 -13.63 -16.17
C GLY A 41 -17.49 -14.41 -15.46
N GLU A 42 -17.12 -15.56 -14.86
CA GLU A 42 -18.07 -16.55 -14.32
C GLU A 42 -18.68 -16.17 -12.95
N ASN A 43 -18.15 -15.15 -12.25
CA ASN A 43 -18.63 -14.72 -10.94
C ASN A 43 -18.94 -13.22 -10.89
N GLN A 44 -20.02 -12.82 -11.56
CA GLN A 44 -20.45 -11.43 -11.75
C GLN A 44 -21.21 -10.83 -10.56
N ASN A 45 -21.15 -11.44 -9.37
CA ASN A 45 -21.89 -10.96 -8.21
C ASN A 45 -21.30 -9.63 -7.73
N PRO A 46 -22.05 -8.50 -7.81
CA PRO A 46 -21.55 -7.22 -7.33
C PRO A 46 -21.34 -7.25 -5.82
N ASN A 47 -20.24 -6.66 -5.36
CA ASN A 47 -19.86 -6.58 -3.95
C ASN A 47 -19.94 -5.12 -3.47
N ILE A 48 -20.75 -4.86 -2.45
CA ILE A 48 -20.86 -3.54 -1.85
C ILE A 48 -19.78 -3.38 -0.78
N GLN A 49 -18.89 -2.43 -1.00
CA GLN A 49 -17.80 -2.08 -0.09
C GLN A 49 -18.10 -0.77 0.63
N LEU A 50 -18.33 -0.82 1.94
CA LEU A 50 -18.28 0.39 2.78
C LEU A 50 -16.81 0.74 3.01
N ARG A 51 -16.27 1.72 2.27
CA ARG A 51 -14.86 2.11 2.33
C ARG A 51 -14.58 2.93 3.58
N GLU A 52 -15.39 3.95 3.82
CA GLU A 52 -15.29 4.84 4.99
C GLU A 52 -16.69 5.16 5.54
N ALA A 53 -16.79 5.26 6.85
CA ALA A 53 -17.97 5.69 7.59
C ALA A 53 -17.52 6.20 8.95
N TYR A 54 -17.39 7.52 9.09
CA TYR A 54 -16.89 8.13 10.32
C TYR A 54 -17.59 9.45 10.64
N LEU A 55 -17.53 9.78 11.93
CA LEU A 55 -17.90 11.07 12.49
C LEU A 55 -16.62 11.83 12.81
N THR A 56 -16.57 13.09 12.42
CA THR A 56 -15.55 14.05 12.83
C THR A 56 -16.18 15.09 13.74
N TRP A 57 -15.47 15.46 14.80
CA TRP A 57 -15.77 16.60 15.66
C TRP A 57 -14.61 17.60 15.58
N PHE A 58 -14.92 18.89 15.43
CA PHE A 58 -13.95 19.98 15.31
C PHE A 58 -13.95 20.89 16.54
N PRO A 59 -13.35 20.48 17.68
CA PRO A 59 -13.13 21.38 18.79
C PRO A 59 -12.16 22.51 18.41
N SER A 60 -12.15 23.60 19.19
CA SER A 60 -11.27 24.77 18.93
C SER A 60 -9.77 24.47 18.93
N TRP A 61 -9.35 23.32 19.47
CA TRP A 61 -7.96 22.89 19.58
C TRP A 61 -7.54 21.85 18.53
N GLY A 62 -8.47 21.34 17.71
CA GLY A 62 -8.14 20.40 16.64
C GLY A 62 -9.32 19.57 16.14
N GLU A 63 -9.10 18.27 15.98
CA GLU A 63 -10.02 17.37 15.28
C GLU A 63 -10.07 16.00 15.98
N VAL A 64 -11.26 15.42 16.10
CA VAL A 64 -11.47 14.08 16.64
C VAL A 64 -12.29 13.27 15.65
N LYS A 65 -11.76 12.14 15.17
CA LYS A 65 -12.48 11.22 14.27
C LYS A 65 -12.76 9.90 14.95
N ILE A 66 -13.93 9.34 14.69
CA ILE A 66 -14.29 7.99 15.11
C ILE A 66 -15.09 7.27 14.02
N GLY A 67 -14.68 6.04 13.70
CA GLY A 67 -15.37 5.20 12.72
C GLY A 67 -14.41 4.49 11.77
N LYS A 68 -14.94 3.92 10.70
CA LYS A 68 -14.15 3.29 9.65
C LYS A 68 -13.54 4.37 8.76
N GLN A 69 -12.23 4.49 8.72
CA GLN A 69 -11.55 5.56 8.01
C GLN A 69 -10.23 5.09 7.39
N ILE A 70 -9.81 5.81 6.34
CA ILE A 70 -8.49 5.64 5.72
C ILE A 70 -7.62 6.81 6.20
N HIS A 71 -6.57 6.48 6.95
CA HIS A 71 -5.50 7.39 7.32
C HIS A 71 -4.50 7.51 6.18
N ALA A 72 -3.86 8.67 6.07
CA ALA A 72 -2.80 8.93 5.12
C ALA A 72 -1.65 9.62 5.85
N TRP A 73 -0.62 8.86 6.16
CA TRP A 73 0.67 9.39 6.61
C TRP A 73 1.66 9.46 5.44
N GLY A 74 2.76 10.17 5.63
CA GLY A 74 3.74 10.40 4.57
C GLY A 74 3.50 11.68 3.77
N VAL A 75 4.48 11.98 2.92
CA VAL A 75 4.59 13.22 2.12
C VAL A 75 4.98 12.93 0.67
N ALA A 76 5.53 11.74 0.37
CA ALA A 76 5.86 11.28 -0.98
C ALA A 76 4.61 10.87 -1.77
N ASP A 77 4.69 10.84 -3.10
CA ASP A 77 3.56 10.45 -3.92
C ASP A 77 3.54 8.94 -4.11
N GLY A 78 2.50 8.28 -3.61
CA GLY A 78 2.22 6.89 -3.89
C GLY A 78 3.17 5.85 -3.27
N ASN A 79 4.35 6.20 -2.76
CA ASN A 79 5.25 5.25 -2.10
C ASN A 79 5.68 5.79 -0.74
N ASN A 80 4.89 5.50 0.30
CA ASN A 80 5.02 6.10 1.62
C ASN A 80 5.41 5.04 2.66
N PRO A 81 6.70 4.83 2.95
CA PRO A 81 7.12 3.84 3.94
C PRO A 81 6.68 4.21 5.37
N THR A 82 6.32 5.47 5.63
CA THR A 82 5.79 5.89 6.94
C THR A 82 4.29 5.61 7.11
N ASP A 83 3.60 5.16 6.07
CA ASP A 83 2.14 5.08 6.00
C ASP A 83 1.61 3.65 6.18
N ASN A 84 1.57 3.18 7.44
CA ASN A 84 1.30 1.77 7.76
C ASN A 84 0.00 1.54 8.55
N LEU A 85 -0.77 2.59 8.84
CA LEU A 85 -1.99 2.51 9.65
C LEU A 85 -3.11 1.71 8.98
N ASN A 86 -3.19 1.73 7.65
CA ASN A 86 -4.22 1.03 6.90
C ASN A 86 -3.61 -0.08 6.03
N PRO A 87 -4.30 -1.22 5.90
CA PRO A 87 -3.90 -2.25 4.95
C PRO A 87 -4.20 -1.86 3.50
N TYR A 88 -3.60 -2.62 2.60
CA TYR A 88 -3.77 -2.51 1.15
C TYR A 88 -4.71 -3.58 0.60
N ASP A 89 -5.45 -3.22 -0.44
CA ASP A 89 -6.15 -4.14 -1.32
C ASP A 89 -5.29 -4.38 -2.55
N TYR A 90 -4.72 -5.58 -2.67
CA TYR A 90 -3.73 -5.90 -3.70
C TYR A 90 -4.34 -5.96 -5.09
N TYR A 91 -5.65 -6.18 -5.22
CA TYR A 91 -6.35 -6.02 -6.50
C TYR A 91 -6.23 -4.60 -7.07
N TYR A 92 -5.94 -3.62 -6.20
CA TYR A 92 -5.79 -2.22 -6.55
C TYR A 92 -4.37 -1.69 -6.31
N MET A 93 -3.36 -2.55 -6.13
CA MET A 93 -2.00 -2.10 -5.72
C MET A 93 -1.33 -1.10 -6.68
N PHE A 94 -1.70 -1.12 -7.96
CA PHE A 94 -1.21 -0.19 -8.98
C PHE A 94 -1.98 1.14 -9.01
N LEU A 95 -3.09 1.26 -8.28
CA LEU A 95 -3.74 2.55 -8.03
C LEU A 95 -2.96 3.34 -6.98
N GLN A 96 -3.11 4.66 -7.01
CA GLN A 96 -2.40 5.56 -6.09
C GLN A 96 -3.26 5.94 -4.88
N GLY A 97 -2.60 6.39 -3.82
CA GLY A 97 -3.25 7.00 -2.65
C GLY A 97 -4.24 6.09 -1.93
N ALA A 98 -5.41 6.65 -1.60
CA ALA A 98 -6.45 5.98 -0.81
C ALA A 98 -7.16 4.85 -1.57
N ASP A 99 -7.11 4.83 -2.91
CA ASP A 99 -7.85 3.85 -3.70
C ASP A 99 -7.36 2.43 -3.52
N ARG A 100 -6.07 2.24 -3.26
CA ARG A 100 -5.50 0.93 -2.93
C ARG A 100 -5.60 0.56 -1.45
N LYS A 101 -6.13 1.43 -0.59
CA LYS A 101 -6.23 1.19 0.85
C LYS A 101 -7.61 0.67 1.26
N ILE A 102 -7.61 -0.03 2.39
CA ILE A 102 -8.81 -0.52 3.07
C ILE A 102 -8.99 0.29 4.36
N GLY A 103 -10.18 0.84 4.56
CA GLY A 103 -10.50 1.58 5.78
C GLY A 103 -10.54 0.66 7.01
N SER A 104 -10.05 1.16 8.14
CA SER A 104 -10.03 0.46 9.43
C SER A 104 -10.94 1.18 10.42
N VAL A 105 -11.64 0.43 11.27
CA VAL A 105 -12.37 1.05 12.39
C VAL A 105 -11.33 1.59 13.37
N SER A 106 -11.33 2.90 13.59
CA SER A 106 -10.34 3.56 14.42
C SER A 106 -10.89 4.84 15.05
N ALA A 107 -10.17 5.35 16.05
CA ALA A 107 -10.33 6.71 16.52
C ALA A 107 -9.01 7.47 16.34
N SER A 108 -9.09 8.75 15.98
CA SER A 108 -7.93 9.63 15.91
C SER A 108 -8.22 10.99 16.53
N ILE A 109 -7.18 11.60 17.08
CA ILE A 109 -7.21 12.94 17.64
C ILE A 109 -6.04 13.70 17.05
N ILE A 110 -6.31 14.85 16.47
CA ILE A 110 -5.32 15.80 16.01
C ILE A 110 -5.42 17.04 16.89
N SER A 111 -4.30 17.49 17.44
CA SER A 111 -4.21 18.74 18.21
C SER A 111 -3.15 19.63 17.59
N TYR A 112 -3.45 20.93 17.52
CA TYR A 112 -2.55 21.94 16.96
C TYR A 112 -2.08 22.90 18.04
N TRP A 113 -0.79 23.26 18.02
CA TRP A 113 -0.26 24.34 18.84
C TRP A 113 0.92 25.04 18.14
N ASN A 114 0.80 26.36 17.92
CA ASN A 114 1.77 27.11 17.12
C ASN A 114 1.98 26.45 15.74
N ASN A 115 3.23 26.07 15.44
CA ASN A 115 3.58 25.39 14.18
C ASN A 115 3.57 23.86 14.31
N TRP A 116 3.11 23.31 15.43
CA TRP A 116 3.13 21.88 15.71
C TRP A 116 1.74 21.26 15.53
N GLN A 117 1.73 20.03 15.04
CA GLN A 117 0.56 19.16 14.96
C GLN A 117 0.93 17.80 15.58
N LEU A 118 0.13 17.32 16.52
CA LEU A 118 0.20 15.94 17.02
C LEU A 118 -1.07 15.21 16.64
N GLU A 119 -0.89 14.05 16.03
CA GLU A 119 -1.93 13.08 15.78
C GLU A 119 -1.68 11.84 16.62
N GLY A 120 -2.71 11.38 17.31
CA GLY A 120 -2.76 10.05 17.90
C GLY A 120 -3.87 9.23 17.25
N VAL A 121 -3.57 7.98 16.92
CA VAL A 121 -4.50 7.04 16.29
C VAL A 121 -4.55 5.76 17.12
N VAL A 122 -5.75 5.20 17.27
CA VAL A 122 -5.97 3.87 17.86
C VAL A 122 -6.87 3.04 16.97
N ILE A 123 -6.44 1.82 16.68
CA ILE A 123 -7.14 0.84 15.85
C ILE A 123 -7.43 -0.37 16.75
N PRO A 124 -8.67 -0.57 17.21
CA PRO A 124 -8.99 -1.62 18.18
C PRO A 124 -8.70 -3.05 17.69
N ASN A 125 -8.87 -3.28 16.38
CA ASN A 125 -8.70 -4.58 15.77
C ASN A 125 -7.82 -4.47 14.52
N HIS A 126 -6.77 -5.29 14.48
CA HIS A 126 -5.93 -5.47 13.32
C HIS A 126 -6.75 -5.81 12.06
N VAL A 127 -6.39 -5.21 10.94
CA VAL A 127 -6.92 -5.53 9.62
C VAL A 127 -5.73 -5.83 8.71
N SER A 128 -5.82 -6.97 8.01
CA SER A 128 -4.78 -7.42 7.09
C SER A 128 -5.01 -6.90 5.67
N ASN A 129 -4.00 -7.06 4.83
CA ASN A 129 -4.11 -6.88 3.39
C ASN A 129 -5.17 -7.83 2.80
N ARG A 130 -5.89 -7.37 1.77
CA ARG A 130 -6.67 -8.25 0.90
C ARG A 130 -5.74 -8.75 -0.20
N LEU A 131 -5.44 -10.03 -0.15
CA LEU A 131 -4.53 -10.71 -1.06
C LEU A 131 -5.32 -11.49 -2.12
N PRO A 132 -4.89 -11.50 -3.39
CA PRO A 132 -5.58 -12.18 -4.50
C PRO A 132 -5.16 -13.65 -4.58
N PHE A 133 -5.68 -14.47 -3.68
CA PHE A 133 -5.43 -15.92 -3.70
C PHE A 133 -6.11 -16.59 -4.90
N ASN A 134 -5.40 -17.54 -5.53
CA ASN A 134 -5.88 -18.32 -6.67
C ASN A 134 -6.44 -17.46 -7.82
N GLU A 135 -5.87 -16.27 -8.06
CA GLU A 135 -6.30 -15.37 -9.12
C GLU A 135 -5.33 -15.54 -10.31
N PRO A 136 -5.68 -16.31 -11.36
CA PRO A 136 -4.73 -16.67 -12.43
C PRO A 136 -4.21 -15.47 -13.21
N GLU A 137 -5.00 -14.38 -13.25
CA GLU A 137 -4.67 -13.15 -13.95
C GLU A 137 -3.90 -12.15 -13.08
N PHE A 138 -3.63 -12.48 -11.81
CA PHE A 138 -2.82 -11.64 -10.94
C PHE A 138 -1.33 -11.98 -11.15
N PRO A 139 -0.43 -10.96 -11.17
CA PRO A 139 0.93 -11.14 -11.67
C PRO A 139 1.78 -12.12 -10.86
N PHE A 140 1.46 -12.33 -9.59
CA PHE A 140 2.16 -13.29 -8.77
C PHE A 140 1.17 -14.14 -8.01
N GLN A 141 1.39 -15.46 -8.05
CA GLN A 141 0.60 -16.40 -7.28
C GLN A 141 1.15 -16.47 -5.86
N ILE A 142 0.27 -16.26 -4.88
CA ILE A 142 0.65 -16.50 -3.50
C ILE A 142 0.65 -18.01 -3.28
N PRO A 143 1.80 -18.61 -2.95
CA PRO A 143 1.99 -20.05 -3.06
C PRO A 143 1.09 -20.85 -2.12
N ILE A 144 0.62 -20.24 -1.03
CA ILE A 144 -0.22 -20.86 -0.03
C ILE A 144 -1.30 -19.87 0.39
N GLU A 145 -2.57 -20.28 0.25
CA GLU A 145 -3.69 -19.65 0.93
C GLU A 145 -3.89 -20.31 2.29
N PRO A 146 -3.65 -19.59 3.41
CA PRO A 146 -3.88 -20.13 4.74
C PRO A 146 -5.36 -20.45 4.95
N THR A 147 -5.66 -21.68 5.40
CA THR A 147 -7.04 -22.07 5.74
C THR A 147 -7.57 -21.32 6.96
N GLU A 148 -6.67 -20.98 7.90
CA GLU A 148 -6.98 -20.27 9.14
C GLU A 148 -5.77 -19.44 9.56
N TYR A 149 -6.04 -18.27 10.13
CA TYR A 149 -5.04 -17.42 10.76
C TYR A 149 -5.10 -17.59 12.27
N GLN A 150 -3.93 -17.62 12.91
CA GLN A 150 -3.82 -17.69 14.36
C GLN A 150 -4.28 -16.37 14.99
N GLU A 151 -5.41 -16.40 15.69
CA GLU A 151 -5.93 -15.25 16.42
C GLU A 151 -5.05 -14.89 17.62
N ARG A 152 -4.86 -13.58 17.84
CA ARG A 152 -4.22 -13.02 19.03
C ARG A 152 -5.28 -12.51 20.00
N GLN A 153 -4.99 -12.62 21.30
CA GLN A 153 -5.89 -12.11 22.34
C GLN A 153 -6.00 -10.57 22.33
N ASN A 154 -4.89 -9.90 22.00
CA ASN A 154 -4.85 -8.46 21.81
C ASN A 154 -4.50 -8.19 20.34
N SER A 155 -5.29 -7.34 19.71
CA SER A 155 -5.09 -6.87 18.32
C SER A 155 -5.12 -5.34 18.23
N LEU A 156 -4.98 -4.66 19.37
CA LEU A 156 -4.94 -3.20 19.46
C LEU A 156 -3.66 -2.69 18.80
N GLU A 157 -3.82 -1.74 17.89
CA GLU A 157 -2.72 -1.01 17.27
C GLU A 157 -2.86 0.48 17.60
N TYR A 158 -1.73 1.19 17.63
CA TYR A 158 -1.73 2.62 17.88
C TYR A 158 -0.59 3.32 17.19
N GLY A 159 -0.81 4.59 16.86
CA GLY A 159 0.16 5.43 16.19
C GLY A 159 0.20 6.83 16.80
N LEU A 160 1.39 7.42 16.77
CA LEU A 160 1.62 8.82 17.11
C LEU A 160 2.41 9.48 15.98
N GLN A 161 1.98 10.65 15.52
CA GLN A 161 2.71 11.45 14.56
C GLN A 161 2.82 12.89 15.04
N LEU A 162 4.04 13.41 15.11
CA LEU A 162 4.33 14.81 15.41
C LEU A 162 4.87 15.47 14.14
N LYS A 163 4.22 16.54 13.70
CA LYS A 163 4.64 17.37 12.57
C LYS A 163 4.94 18.79 13.01
N THR A 164 5.85 19.44 12.30
CA THR A 164 6.15 20.86 12.47
C THR A 164 6.52 21.52 11.16
N ILE A 165 6.24 22.82 11.06
CA ILE A 165 6.57 23.64 9.89
C ILE A 165 7.68 24.62 10.27
N LEU A 166 8.80 24.54 9.56
CA LEU A 166 9.99 25.39 9.70
C LEU A 166 10.30 26.10 8.38
N GLY A 167 9.76 27.31 8.21
CA GLY A 167 9.95 28.09 6.98
C GLY A 167 9.18 27.47 5.81
N GLU A 168 9.90 27.01 4.79
CA GLU A 168 9.36 26.30 3.61
C GLU A 168 9.50 24.78 3.72
N THR A 169 9.77 24.26 4.92
CA THR A 169 10.00 22.85 5.17
C THR A 169 9.03 22.32 6.22
N ASP A 170 8.33 21.23 5.88
CA ASP A 170 7.55 20.45 6.82
C ASP A 170 8.36 19.22 7.23
N LEU A 171 8.39 18.95 8.53
CA LEU A 171 9.06 17.79 9.12
C LEU A 171 8.04 16.99 9.91
N GLY A 172 8.14 15.66 9.84
CA GLY A 172 7.36 14.75 10.65
C GLY A 172 8.17 13.61 11.21
N ILE A 173 7.87 13.24 12.45
CA ILE A 173 8.27 11.99 13.07
C ILE A 173 7.02 11.20 13.43
N SER A 174 7.05 9.91 13.19
CA SER A 174 5.94 9.00 13.48
C SER A 174 6.44 7.75 14.18
N TYR A 175 5.57 7.20 15.02
CA TYR A 175 5.72 5.89 15.64
C TYR A 175 4.42 5.12 15.47
N PHE A 176 4.51 3.86 15.08
CA PHE A 176 3.37 2.95 14.96
C PHE A 176 3.72 1.62 15.61
N GLU A 177 2.80 1.09 16.42
CA GLU A 177 2.89 -0.25 17.01
C GLU A 177 1.65 -1.03 16.57
N GLY A 178 1.85 -2.19 15.94
CA GLY A 178 0.76 -3.04 15.48
C GLY A 178 1.26 -4.37 14.93
N TYR A 179 0.56 -4.90 13.93
CA TYR A 179 0.91 -6.19 13.34
C TYR A 179 1.11 -6.08 11.83
N ASP A 180 1.98 -6.94 11.29
CA ASP A 180 2.20 -7.07 9.85
C ASP A 180 0.89 -7.10 9.07
N ARG A 181 0.84 -6.41 7.93
CA ARG A 181 -0.37 -6.38 7.08
C ARG A 181 -0.46 -7.63 6.21
N SER A 182 0.67 -8.22 5.86
CA SER A 182 0.77 -9.51 5.19
C SER A 182 1.03 -10.63 6.20
N PHE A 183 0.45 -11.81 5.97
CA PHE A 183 0.63 -12.93 6.87
C PHE A 183 2.06 -13.48 6.80
N SER A 184 2.47 -14.16 7.86
CA SER A 184 3.76 -14.84 7.98
C SER A 184 3.57 -16.21 8.61
N LEU A 185 4.51 -17.12 8.36
CA LEU A 185 4.55 -18.40 9.05
C LEU A 185 5.00 -18.17 10.49
N LEU A 186 4.12 -18.43 11.46
CA LEU A 186 4.42 -18.30 12.89
C LEU A 186 5.02 -19.58 13.46
N GLY A 187 4.67 -20.72 12.87
CA GLY A 187 5.34 -21.99 13.11
C GLY A 187 4.53 -23.18 12.65
N ILE A 188 4.78 -24.34 13.25
CA ILE A 188 4.30 -25.62 12.73
C ILE A 188 3.70 -26.45 13.86
N ASP A 189 2.51 -26.98 13.61
CA ASP A 189 1.93 -28.00 14.48
C ASP A 189 2.39 -29.39 14.05
N THR A 190 3.12 -30.05 14.95
CA THR A 190 3.69 -31.39 14.80
C THR A 190 2.99 -32.43 15.68
N MET A 191 1.89 -32.06 16.35
CA MET A 191 1.15 -32.96 17.26
C MET A 191 0.63 -34.22 16.55
N ASN A 192 0.32 -34.13 15.25
CA ASN A 192 0.10 -35.29 14.38
C ASN A 192 1.35 -35.54 13.54
N ILE A 193 2.17 -36.50 13.96
CA ILE A 193 3.42 -36.93 13.27
C ILE A 193 3.24 -37.34 11.79
N MET A 194 2.00 -37.47 11.30
CA MET A 194 1.69 -37.76 9.90
C MET A 194 1.23 -36.54 9.07
N GLN A 195 1.02 -35.37 9.69
CA GLN A 195 0.54 -34.18 9.00
C GLN A 195 1.17 -32.91 9.60
N VAL A 196 2.21 -32.42 8.94
CA VAL A 196 2.80 -31.10 9.20
C VAL A 196 1.76 -30.04 8.84
N SER A 197 1.30 -29.26 9.83
CA SER A 197 0.33 -28.19 9.62
C SER A 197 0.99 -26.82 9.88
N PRO A 198 1.31 -26.03 8.84
CA PRO A 198 1.83 -24.69 9.01
C PRO A 198 0.78 -23.79 9.68
N LYS A 199 1.23 -22.92 10.58
CA LYS A 199 0.41 -21.98 11.34
C LYS A 199 0.78 -20.57 10.90
N PHE A 200 -0.16 -19.89 10.25
CA PHE A 200 0.01 -18.55 9.72
C PHE A 200 -0.65 -17.51 10.62
N GLY A 201 -0.12 -16.30 10.63
CA GLY A 201 -0.69 -15.15 11.33
C GLY A 201 0.18 -13.92 11.12
N TYR A 202 0.05 -12.93 12.00
CA TYR A 202 0.70 -11.64 11.83
C TYR A 202 1.71 -11.40 12.95
N ARG A 203 2.94 -11.03 12.57
CA ARG A 203 4.02 -10.72 13.52
C ARG A 203 3.80 -9.33 14.12
N SER A 204 4.25 -9.13 15.36
CA SER A 204 4.22 -7.81 15.97
C SER A 204 5.29 -6.95 15.32
N THR A 205 4.93 -5.74 14.91
CA THR A 205 5.82 -4.84 14.19
C THR A 205 5.67 -3.43 14.71
N SER A 206 6.81 -2.86 15.10
CA SER A 206 6.96 -1.46 15.48
C SER A 206 7.64 -0.70 14.34
N VAL A 207 7.23 0.54 14.12
CA VAL A 207 7.74 1.38 13.02
C VAL A 207 8.08 2.76 13.56
N ILE A 208 9.30 3.23 13.30
CA ILE A 208 9.71 4.62 13.51
C ILE A 208 9.92 5.25 12.15
N GLY A 209 9.12 6.27 11.84
CA GLY A 209 9.14 6.97 10.57
C GLY A 209 9.60 8.41 10.68
N LEU A 210 10.37 8.87 9.69
CA LEU A 210 10.71 10.27 9.47
C LEU A 210 10.24 10.69 8.09
N ASN A 211 9.67 11.88 7.99
CA ASN A 211 9.31 12.47 6.71
C ASN A 211 9.66 13.96 6.66
N MET A 212 9.95 14.43 5.46
CA MET A 212 10.29 15.82 5.18
C MET A 212 9.78 16.18 3.79
N VAL A 213 9.17 17.36 3.68
CA VAL A 213 8.95 18.01 2.38
C VAL A 213 9.47 19.44 2.45
N THR A 214 10.19 19.87 1.43
CA THR A 214 10.69 21.23 1.31
C THR A 214 10.49 21.76 -0.09
N PHE A 215 10.20 23.06 -0.18
CA PHE A 215 9.97 23.76 -1.42
C PHE A 215 11.15 24.68 -1.70
N ILE A 216 11.70 24.61 -2.91
CA ILE A 216 12.81 25.46 -3.36
C ILE A 216 12.44 25.99 -4.75
N LYS A 217 11.81 27.17 -4.79
CA LYS A 217 11.23 27.74 -6.02
C LYS A 217 10.24 26.76 -6.65
N ASP A 218 10.50 26.32 -7.89
CA ASP A 218 9.64 25.40 -8.63
C ASP A 218 9.99 23.92 -8.40
N ILE A 219 10.90 23.63 -7.45
CA ILE A 219 11.30 22.28 -7.07
C ILE A 219 10.66 21.92 -5.73
N THR A 220 10.04 20.75 -5.67
CA THR A 220 9.61 20.12 -4.42
C THR A 220 10.50 18.91 -4.15
N ILE A 221 11.06 18.84 -2.94
CA ILE A 221 11.85 17.68 -2.49
C ILE A 221 11.09 17.02 -1.34
N ARG A 222 10.82 15.73 -1.47
CA ARG A 222 10.18 14.90 -0.43
C ARG A 222 11.13 13.78 -0.07
N ALA A 223 11.24 13.47 1.21
CA ALA A 223 12.01 12.34 1.68
C ALA A 223 11.25 11.66 2.82
N GLU A 224 11.24 10.33 2.81
CA GLU A 224 10.74 9.52 3.91
C GLU A 224 11.68 8.36 4.19
N SER A 225 11.76 7.99 5.46
CA SER A 225 12.40 6.75 5.89
C SER A 225 11.60 6.13 7.03
N ALA A 226 11.50 4.82 7.06
CA ALA A 226 10.87 4.07 8.13
C ALA A 226 11.70 2.85 8.50
N LEU A 227 12.06 2.77 9.78
CA LEU A 227 12.71 1.61 10.38
C LEU A 227 11.64 0.72 11.01
N PHE A 228 11.60 -0.53 10.59
CA PHE A 228 10.66 -1.53 11.05
C PHE A 228 11.41 -2.54 11.91
N SER A 229 10.86 -2.83 13.09
CA SER A 229 11.34 -3.89 13.98
C SER A 229 10.20 -4.87 14.20
N THR A 230 10.38 -6.10 13.72
CA THR A 230 9.35 -7.13 13.71
C THR A 230 9.79 -8.37 14.46
N VAL A 231 8.85 -8.94 15.20
CA VAL A 231 9.07 -10.08 16.08
C VAL A 231 7.86 -11.02 16.01
N ASN A 232 8.14 -12.32 15.89
CA ASN A 232 7.16 -13.33 16.23
C ASN A 232 7.19 -13.55 17.75
N ASP A 233 6.20 -13.03 18.42
CA ASP A 233 5.91 -13.16 19.86
C ASP A 233 4.62 -13.97 20.11
N TYR A 234 4.14 -14.70 19.10
CA TYR A 234 2.89 -15.45 19.23
C TYR A 234 3.02 -16.55 20.29
N GLU A 235 2.13 -16.53 21.29
CA GLU A 235 2.06 -17.58 22.31
C GLU A 235 1.45 -18.87 21.73
N ALA A 236 2.31 -19.69 21.12
CA ALA A 236 1.91 -20.93 20.49
C ALA A 236 1.31 -21.94 21.48
N LYS A 237 0.19 -22.57 21.07
CA LYS A 237 -0.39 -23.74 21.76
C LYS A 237 0.14 -25.08 21.22
N TRP A 238 1.06 -25.02 20.25
CA TRP A 238 1.55 -26.14 19.45
C TRP A 238 3.08 -26.25 19.58
N TYR A 239 3.62 -27.41 19.19
CA TYR A 239 4.94 -27.88 19.64
C TYR A 239 6.17 -27.15 19.06
N SER A 240 6.08 -26.55 17.86
CA SER A 240 7.27 -26.10 17.11
C SER A 240 7.21 -24.65 16.64
N PHE A 241 7.24 -23.72 17.61
CA PHE A 241 7.29 -22.26 17.41
C PHE A 241 8.50 -21.83 16.58
N LEU A 242 8.29 -20.95 15.58
CA LEU A 242 9.35 -20.37 14.79
C LEU A 242 9.69 -18.97 15.31
N ASP A 243 10.72 -18.89 16.14
CA ASP A 243 11.26 -17.61 16.55
C ASP A 243 11.69 -16.81 15.31
N THR A 244 11.29 -15.55 15.24
CA THR A 244 11.59 -14.65 14.11
C THR A 244 11.78 -13.27 14.69
N LYS A 245 12.93 -12.67 14.43
CA LYS A 245 13.21 -11.27 14.72
C LYS A 245 13.88 -10.66 13.51
N ALA A 246 13.37 -9.54 13.03
CA ALA A 246 14.00 -8.82 11.94
C ALA A 246 13.89 -7.31 12.08
N ASP A 247 14.90 -6.60 11.59
CA ASP A 247 14.93 -5.16 11.45
C ASP A 247 15.16 -4.82 9.97
N TYR A 248 14.35 -3.93 9.40
CA TYR A 248 14.48 -3.52 8.01
C TYR A 248 14.15 -2.04 7.81
N LEU A 249 14.77 -1.42 6.81
CA LEU A 249 14.63 0.00 6.49
C LEU A 249 13.97 0.14 5.12
N GLN A 250 12.90 0.93 5.05
CA GLN A 250 12.36 1.42 3.78
C GLN A 250 12.52 2.92 3.68
N TYR A 251 12.79 3.43 2.47
CA TYR A 251 12.92 4.86 2.23
C TYR A 251 12.47 5.25 0.83
N VAL A 252 12.10 6.52 0.68
CA VAL A 252 11.87 7.17 -0.60
C VAL A 252 12.49 8.56 -0.60
N ILE A 253 13.13 8.95 -1.69
CA ILE A 253 13.55 10.33 -1.95
C ILE A 253 12.95 10.73 -3.28
N GLN A 254 12.11 11.74 -3.28
CA GLN A 254 11.43 12.27 -4.44
C GLN A 254 11.86 13.72 -4.70
N ILE A 255 12.08 14.02 -5.97
CA ILE A 255 12.25 15.38 -6.48
C ILE A 255 11.23 15.59 -7.58
N GLU A 256 10.49 16.68 -7.51
CA GLU A 256 9.51 17.09 -8.51
C GLU A 256 9.86 18.51 -8.97
N TYR A 257 9.87 18.73 -10.28
CA TYR A 257 10.04 20.03 -10.90
C TYR A 257 8.78 20.41 -11.66
N ARG A 258 8.16 21.51 -11.25
CA ARG A 258 7.02 22.10 -11.94
C ARG A 258 7.53 23.09 -12.97
N MET A 259 7.31 22.80 -14.24
CA MET A 259 7.68 23.69 -15.33
C MET A 259 6.52 24.65 -15.66
N GLU A 260 6.78 25.60 -16.55
CA GLU A 260 5.73 26.45 -17.12
C GLU A 260 4.66 25.60 -17.85
N ASN A 261 3.44 26.15 -17.96
CA ASN A 261 2.29 25.52 -18.63
C ASN A 261 1.86 24.18 -18.01
N SER A 262 1.80 24.10 -16.68
CA SER A 262 1.27 22.94 -15.94
C SER A 262 2.01 21.61 -16.18
N LYS A 263 3.23 21.65 -16.72
CA LYS A 263 4.08 20.47 -16.90
C LYS A 263 4.74 20.08 -15.60
N THR A 264 4.76 18.79 -15.31
CA THR A 264 5.48 18.24 -14.18
C THR A 264 6.43 17.14 -14.63
N ILE A 265 7.60 17.09 -14.02
CA ILE A 265 8.49 15.93 -14.10
C ILE A 265 9.04 15.66 -12.71
N GLY A 266 9.07 14.41 -12.31
CA GLY A 266 9.59 13.98 -11.04
C GLY A 266 10.35 12.67 -11.15
N ALA A 267 11.19 12.44 -10.15
CA ALA A 267 11.89 11.19 -9.95
C ALA A 267 11.80 10.78 -8.48
N GLN A 268 11.60 9.49 -8.22
CA GLN A 268 11.68 8.89 -6.89
C GLN A 268 12.75 7.80 -6.89
N LEU A 269 13.64 7.84 -5.91
CA LEU A 269 14.50 6.71 -5.53
C LEU A 269 13.84 5.99 -4.36
N ILE A 270 13.48 4.73 -4.54
CA ILE A 270 12.79 3.92 -3.52
C ILE A 270 13.71 2.77 -3.12
N GLY A 271 13.75 2.45 -1.82
CA GLY A 271 14.57 1.36 -1.31
C GLY A 271 13.93 0.60 -0.14
N ASN A 272 14.24 -0.68 -0.05
CA ASN A 272 13.91 -1.62 1.01
C ASN A 272 15.17 -2.46 1.30
N ASN A 273 15.61 -2.49 2.55
CA ASN A 273 16.81 -3.22 2.95
C ASN A 273 16.60 -3.92 4.28
N VAL A 274 16.76 -5.25 4.30
CA VAL A 274 16.75 -6.06 5.51
C VAL A 274 18.11 -5.92 6.20
N ILE A 275 18.12 -5.31 7.38
CA ILE A 275 19.35 -5.02 8.13
C ILE A 275 19.81 -6.27 8.88
N GLU A 276 18.88 -6.89 9.60
CA GLU A 276 19.12 -8.08 10.40
C GLU A 276 17.86 -8.93 10.37
N ALA A 277 18.00 -10.23 10.17
CA ALA A 277 16.95 -11.21 10.37
C ALA A 277 17.55 -12.46 11.01
N THR A 278 16.94 -12.91 12.10
CA THR A 278 17.41 -14.05 12.90
C THR A 278 16.23 -14.87 13.38
N GLY A 279 16.48 -16.17 13.61
CA GLY A 279 15.47 -17.13 14.03
C GLY A 279 15.41 -18.32 13.09
N ASN A 280 14.23 -18.91 12.94
CA ASN A 280 14.01 -20.07 12.10
C ASN A 280 12.82 -19.85 11.18
N THR A 281 12.89 -20.40 9.98
CA THR A 281 11.77 -20.47 9.03
C THR A 281 11.68 -21.88 8.45
N LEU A 282 10.70 -22.10 7.57
CA LEU A 282 10.51 -23.34 6.83
C LEU A 282 10.82 -23.09 5.36
N ASP A 283 11.69 -23.91 4.79
CA ASP A 283 11.79 -24.01 3.34
C ASP A 283 10.58 -24.78 2.83
N LEU A 284 9.66 -24.09 2.15
CA LEU A 284 8.41 -24.67 1.64
C LEU A 284 8.65 -25.74 0.56
N SER A 285 9.80 -25.72 -0.12
CA SER A 285 10.13 -26.69 -1.17
C SER A 285 10.57 -28.03 -0.58
N SER A 286 11.43 -28.00 0.44
CA SER A 286 11.96 -29.19 1.09
C SER A 286 11.20 -29.57 2.37
N MET A 287 10.30 -28.71 2.83
CA MET A 287 9.57 -28.82 4.11
C MET A 287 10.50 -28.99 5.32
N ASN A 288 11.72 -28.45 5.24
CA ASN A 288 12.70 -28.51 6.32
C ASN A 288 12.89 -27.16 7.01
N MET A 289 13.11 -27.21 8.32
CA MET A 289 13.50 -26.00 9.06
C MET A 289 14.86 -25.50 8.57
N THR A 290 14.94 -24.19 8.37
CA THR A 290 16.14 -23.50 7.91
C THR A 290 16.32 -22.23 8.73
N PRO A 291 17.57 -21.80 9.02
CA PRO A 291 17.80 -20.54 9.71
C PRO A 291 17.26 -19.37 8.89
N LEU A 292 16.56 -18.46 9.58
CA LEU A 292 16.16 -17.18 9.01
C LEU A 292 17.39 -16.27 8.91
N ASN A 293 17.52 -15.57 7.78
CA ASN A 293 18.59 -14.62 7.49
C ASN A 293 18.04 -13.48 6.61
N ASN A 294 18.89 -12.50 6.29
CA ASN A 294 18.48 -11.31 5.55
C ASN A 294 17.94 -11.60 4.15
N ASP A 295 18.37 -12.69 3.52
CA ASP A 295 18.02 -13.02 2.13
C ASP A 295 16.69 -13.79 2.03
N ASN A 296 16.32 -14.55 3.07
CA ASN A 296 15.08 -15.34 3.09
C ASN A 296 13.95 -14.71 3.92
N PHE A 297 14.21 -13.55 4.52
CA PHE A 297 13.22 -12.80 5.27
C PHE A 297 12.33 -11.97 4.34
N ILE A 298 11.01 -12.09 4.51
CA ILE A 298 10.03 -11.31 3.76
C ILE A 298 9.35 -10.30 4.71
N PRO A 299 9.49 -8.98 4.47
CA PRO A 299 8.76 -7.96 5.21
C PRO A 299 7.23 -8.14 5.14
N GLY A 300 6.55 -8.07 6.28
CA GLY A 300 5.08 -8.15 6.35
C GLY A 300 4.37 -6.79 6.42
N MET A 301 5.12 -5.69 6.54
CA MET A 301 4.61 -4.32 6.62
C MET A 301 5.48 -3.36 5.80
N GLY A 302 4.90 -2.26 5.32
CA GLY A 302 5.56 -1.27 4.48
C GLY A 302 4.83 -1.08 3.17
N THR A 303 5.53 -0.51 2.19
CA THR A 303 4.93 -0.21 0.89
C THR A 303 4.71 -1.49 0.06
N PRO A 304 3.63 -1.61 -0.73
CA PRO A 304 3.44 -2.72 -1.67
C PRO A 304 4.59 -2.83 -2.69
N PHE A 305 5.25 -1.70 -2.97
CA PHE A 305 6.41 -1.62 -3.84
C PHE A 305 7.55 -2.57 -3.42
N ALA A 306 7.79 -2.69 -2.10
CA ALA A 306 8.86 -3.54 -1.56
C ALA A 306 8.69 -5.03 -1.88
N MET A 307 7.52 -5.46 -2.39
CA MET A 307 7.32 -6.83 -2.87
C MET A 307 7.83 -7.04 -4.31
N ILE A 308 7.97 -5.97 -5.08
CA ILE A 308 8.37 -6.04 -6.51
C ILE A 308 9.87 -5.80 -6.66
N SER A 309 10.43 -4.88 -5.87
CA SER A 309 11.85 -4.55 -5.93
C SER A 309 12.37 -3.99 -4.61
N ASN A 310 13.59 -4.38 -4.25
CA ASN A 310 14.32 -3.82 -3.11
C ASN A 310 14.87 -2.43 -3.40
N LYS A 311 15.11 -2.06 -4.66
CA LYS A 311 15.63 -0.75 -5.01
C LYS A 311 15.26 -0.35 -6.42
N SER A 312 14.66 0.84 -6.57
CA SER A 312 14.17 1.30 -7.87
C SER A 312 14.28 2.80 -8.07
N LEU A 313 14.27 3.17 -9.34
CA LEU A 313 14.10 4.54 -9.80
C LEU A 313 12.76 4.64 -10.54
N LEU A 314 11.88 5.49 -10.04
CA LEU A 314 10.60 5.82 -10.68
C LEU A 314 10.67 7.23 -11.27
N ILE A 315 10.45 7.39 -12.56
CA ILE A 315 10.36 8.67 -13.25
C ILE A 315 8.90 8.88 -13.66
N ILE A 316 8.32 10.00 -13.25
CA ILE A 316 6.93 10.35 -13.57
C ILE A 316 6.93 11.71 -14.25
N GLY A 317 6.04 11.90 -15.21
CA GLY A 317 5.76 13.24 -15.71
C GLY A 317 4.35 13.35 -16.25
N SER A 318 3.82 14.56 -16.22
CA SER A 318 2.54 14.88 -16.84
C SER A 318 2.56 16.22 -17.55
N ASN A 319 1.68 16.37 -18.52
CA ASN A 319 1.47 17.61 -19.25
C ASN A 319 0.01 17.72 -19.65
N ARG A 320 -0.53 18.94 -19.53
CA ARG A 320 -1.90 19.26 -19.91
C ARG A 320 -1.94 20.10 -21.18
N PHE A 321 -2.94 19.85 -22.00
CA PHE A 321 -3.17 20.47 -23.30
C PHE A 321 -4.64 20.88 -23.43
N PHE A 322 -4.92 21.77 -24.40
CA PHE A 322 -6.28 22.22 -24.73
C PHE A 322 -7.03 22.78 -23.51
N ASP A 323 -6.48 23.82 -22.88
CA ASP A 323 -7.07 24.46 -21.69
C ASP A 323 -7.39 23.46 -20.55
N ASP A 324 -6.45 22.53 -20.34
CA ASP A 324 -6.51 21.44 -19.35
C ASP A 324 -7.50 20.30 -19.64
N ASP A 325 -8.12 20.27 -20.83
CA ASP A 325 -9.03 19.19 -21.24
C ASP A 325 -8.34 17.85 -21.50
N LEU A 326 -7.05 17.85 -21.87
CA LEU A 326 -6.28 16.64 -22.16
C LEU A 326 -5.05 16.57 -21.26
N GLU A 327 -4.93 15.53 -20.45
CA GLU A 327 -3.73 15.22 -19.69
C GLU A 327 -3.02 13.99 -20.27
N LEU A 328 -1.73 14.13 -20.57
CA LEU A 328 -0.84 13.02 -20.87
C LEU A 328 0.10 12.82 -19.69
N SER A 329 0.19 11.60 -19.20
CA SER A 329 1.06 11.20 -18.10
C SER A 329 1.81 9.92 -18.43
N TYR A 330 3.02 9.81 -17.89
CA TYR A 330 3.84 8.61 -18.01
C TYR A 330 4.48 8.27 -16.67
N ASN A 331 4.71 6.98 -16.45
CA ASN A 331 5.50 6.46 -15.34
C ASN A 331 6.51 5.45 -15.89
N LEU A 332 7.77 5.59 -15.52
CA LEU A 332 8.85 4.68 -15.90
C LEU A 332 9.50 4.18 -14.63
N LEU A 333 9.41 2.89 -14.37
CA LEU A 333 10.03 2.27 -13.20
C LEU A 333 11.19 1.39 -13.67
N PHE A 334 12.34 1.58 -13.05
CA PHE A 334 13.54 0.77 -13.29
C PHE A 334 13.94 0.09 -11.99
N ASN A 335 14.05 -1.23 -11.99
CA ASN A 335 14.71 -1.96 -10.93
C ASN A 335 16.23 -1.70 -11.05
N LEU A 336 16.87 -1.34 -9.92
CA LEU A 336 18.27 -0.96 -9.86
C LEU A 336 19.18 -2.08 -9.32
N GLU A 337 18.60 -3.16 -8.80
CA GLU A 337 19.33 -4.33 -8.29
C GLU A 337 19.24 -5.52 -9.25
N GLU A 338 18.07 -5.75 -9.82
CA GLU A 338 17.84 -6.77 -10.83
C GLU A 338 17.34 -6.15 -12.13
N GLN A 339 17.47 -6.87 -13.25
CA GLN A 339 16.90 -6.42 -14.51
C GLN A 339 15.37 -6.50 -14.44
N GLY A 340 14.69 -5.39 -14.73
CA GLY A 340 13.23 -5.31 -14.71
C GLY A 340 12.75 -3.87 -14.87
N GLN A 341 11.74 -3.64 -15.69
CA GLN A 341 11.21 -2.31 -16.00
C GLN A 341 9.69 -2.30 -16.13
N LEU A 342 9.05 -1.17 -15.81
CA LEU A 342 7.66 -0.89 -16.14
C LEU A 342 7.58 0.42 -16.91
N LEU A 343 6.84 0.40 -18.02
CA LEU A 343 6.50 1.56 -18.85
C LEU A 343 4.98 1.76 -18.79
N GLY A 344 4.56 2.79 -18.07
CA GLY A 344 3.17 3.22 -17.97
C GLY A 344 2.91 4.50 -18.76
N PHE A 345 1.82 4.51 -19.53
CA PHE A 345 1.30 5.68 -20.22
C PHE A 345 -0.17 5.84 -19.89
N ASN A 346 -0.60 7.07 -19.69
CA ASN A 346 -1.99 7.40 -19.38
C ASN A 346 -2.41 8.68 -20.10
N LEU A 347 -3.56 8.62 -20.76
CA LEU A 347 -4.21 9.71 -21.45
C LEU A 347 -5.60 9.90 -20.84
N GLU A 348 -5.85 11.08 -20.31
CA GLU A 348 -7.16 11.46 -19.79
C GLU A 348 -7.71 12.65 -20.58
N TYR A 349 -8.95 12.53 -21.04
CA TYR A 349 -9.64 13.57 -21.80
C TYR A 349 -10.99 13.91 -21.18
N LEU A 350 -11.20 15.19 -20.89
CA LEU A 350 -12.46 15.76 -20.44
C LEU A 350 -13.38 15.98 -21.66
N LEU A 351 -14.48 15.22 -21.72
CA LEU A 351 -15.50 15.39 -22.74
C LEU A 351 -16.42 16.58 -22.42
N ASN A 352 -16.63 16.82 -21.13
CA ASN A 352 -17.30 17.97 -20.50
C ASN A 352 -17.04 17.91 -18.98
N ASP A 353 -17.61 18.85 -18.22
CA ASP A 353 -17.46 18.98 -16.77
C ASP A 353 -17.74 17.69 -15.96
N ASN A 354 -18.55 16.77 -16.50
CA ASN A 354 -18.97 15.58 -15.78
C ASN A 354 -18.44 14.28 -16.37
N TRP A 355 -18.07 14.26 -17.65
CA TRP A 355 -17.63 13.05 -18.36
C TRP A 355 -16.15 13.13 -18.73
N PHE A 356 -15.40 12.10 -18.37
CA PHE A 356 -14.01 11.95 -18.77
C PHE A 356 -13.73 10.54 -19.26
N PHE A 357 -12.83 10.48 -20.22
CA PHE A 357 -12.38 9.26 -20.87
C PHE A 357 -10.90 9.07 -20.56
N ASN A 358 -10.54 7.88 -20.09
CA ASN A 358 -9.19 7.51 -19.71
C ASN A 358 -8.73 6.28 -20.50
N VAL A 359 -7.52 6.38 -21.04
CA VAL A 359 -6.80 5.27 -21.69
C VAL A 359 -5.46 5.13 -21.02
N SER A 360 -5.19 3.96 -20.46
CA SER A 360 -3.87 3.65 -19.90
C SER A 360 -3.30 2.37 -20.49
N ALA A 361 -1.98 2.31 -20.56
CA ALA A 361 -1.23 1.14 -20.97
C ALA A 361 -0.05 0.97 -20.03
N ASN A 362 0.13 -0.25 -19.50
CA ASN A 362 1.22 -0.62 -18.62
C ASN A 362 1.95 -1.81 -19.25
N TYR A 363 3.25 -1.67 -19.46
CA TYR A 363 4.08 -2.70 -20.08
C TYR A 363 5.24 -3.05 -19.14
N PHE A 364 5.25 -4.28 -18.65
CA PHE A 364 6.31 -4.83 -17.81
C PHE A 364 7.32 -5.57 -18.69
N ILE A 365 8.60 -5.45 -18.34
CA ILE A 365 9.71 -6.09 -19.02
C ILE A 365 10.57 -6.75 -17.95
N GLY A 366 10.71 -8.06 -18.04
CA GLY A 366 11.52 -8.90 -17.16
C GLY A 366 12.92 -9.19 -17.69
N ASN A 367 13.44 -10.36 -17.35
CA ASN A 367 14.80 -10.80 -17.63
C ASN A 367 14.90 -12.29 -18.00
N ASP A 368 13.77 -12.92 -18.34
CA ASP A 368 13.60 -14.35 -18.62
C ASP A 368 13.85 -15.28 -17.40
N ASP A 369 14.08 -14.74 -16.18
CA ASP A 369 14.19 -15.53 -14.94
C ASP A 369 12.80 -15.66 -14.28
N PRO A 370 12.21 -16.86 -14.17
CA PRO A 370 10.87 -17.04 -13.63
C PRO A 370 10.73 -16.64 -12.14
N ILE A 371 11.83 -16.48 -11.41
CA ILE A 371 11.81 -16.04 -10.02
C ILE A 371 11.77 -14.50 -9.93
N ASN A 372 12.19 -13.79 -10.97
CA ASN A 372 12.20 -12.33 -10.99
C ASN A 372 10.77 -11.77 -10.98
N SER A 373 10.52 -10.79 -10.11
CA SER A 373 9.17 -10.20 -9.97
C SER A 373 8.68 -9.50 -11.23
N PHE A 374 9.56 -8.88 -12.02
CA PHE A 374 9.16 -8.21 -13.28
C PHE A 374 8.86 -9.20 -14.40
N GLU A 375 9.56 -10.34 -14.42
CA GLU A 375 9.23 -11.46 -15.32
C GLU A 375 7.81 -11.96 -15.05
N GLN A 376 7.47 -12.20 -13.78
CA GLN A 376 6.12 -12.62 -13.39
C GLN A 376 5.05 -11.56 -13.74
N LEU A 377 5.43 -10.28 -13.79
CA LEU A 377 4.55 -9.17 -14.17
C LEU A 377 4.37 -9.02 -15.69
N GLU A 378 5.14 -9.69 -16.56
CA GLU A 378 5.02 -9.53 -18.02
C GLU A 378 3.62 -9.89 -18.52
N ASP A 379 3.05 -11.00 -18.02
CA ASP A 379 1.69 -11.46 -18.30
C ASP A 379 0.60 -10.52 -17.73
N PHE A 380 1.00 -9.54 -16.92
CA PHE A 380 0.12 -8.48 -16.43
C PHE A 380 0.19 -7.20 -17.25
N SER A 381 1.00 -7.17 -18.32
CA SER A 381 1.06 -6.04 -19.24
C SER A 381 -0.30 -5.83 -19.90
N ASN A 382 -0.90 -4.65 -19.72
CA ASN A 382 -2.30 -4.43 -20.04
C ASN A 382 -2.59 -3.05 -20.61
N THR A 383 -3.70 -2.98 -21.36
CA THR A 383 -4.39 -1.74 -21.73
C THR A 383 -5.72 -1.65 -21.00
N GLN A 384 -6.03 -0.47 -20.47
CA GLN A 384 -7.31 -0.16 -19.85
C GLN A 384 -7.97 1.02 -20.54
N LEU A 385 -9.28 0.88 -20.72
CA LEU A 385 -10.18 1.92 -21.23
C LEU A 385 -11.23 2.16 -20.15
N GLN A 386 -11.42 3.41 -19.76
CA GLN A 386 -12.38 3.80 -18.74
C GLN A 386 -13.17 5.02 -19.22
N LEU A 387 -14.48 4.95 -19.07
CA LEU A 387 -15.38 6.09 -19.21
C LEU A 387 -16.02 6.33 -17.84
N SER A 388 -15.88 7.55 -17.32
CA SER A 388 -16.32 7.91 -15.98
C SER A 388 -17.27 9.09 -16.03
N TYR A 389 -18.21 9.10 -15.08
CA TYR A 389 -19.15 10.19 -14.86
C TYR A 389 -19.15 10.60 -13.39
N THR A 390 -19.03 11.90 -13.14
CA THR A 390 -19.09 12.50 -11.79
C THR A 390 -20.25 13.48 -11.71
N PHE A 391 -20.95 13.51 -10.56
CA PHE A 391 -22.09 14.39 -10.30
C PHE A 391 -22.09 14.95 -8.88
#